data_AF-A0A5K1B0W7-F1
#
_entry.id   AF-A0A5K1B0W7-F1
#
_cell.length_a   1.000
_cell.length_b   1.000
_cell.length_c   1.000
_cell.angle_alpha   90.00
_cell.angle_beta   90.00
_cell.angle_gamma   90.00
#
_symmetry.space_group_name_H-M   'P 1'
#
loop_
_entity.id
_entity.type
_entity.pdbx_description
1 polymer ?
#
loop_
_entity_poly.entity_id
_entity_poly.type
_entity_poly.pdbx_seq_one_letter_code
_entity_poly.pdbx_strand_id
1 'polypeptide(L)'
;DCHLIEDRQWSVAKGEKMPRERDPLIVGRVVGDVLDPFNRSVALRVSYSSREVANGCEFRPSALVNQPRVAIGGDDLRVFYTL
;
A
#
# COMPACT_ATOMS: atom_id res chain seq x y z
N ASP A 1 18.04 -11.28 -3.95
CA ASP A 1 18.11 -11.06 -2.49
C ASP A 1 17.44 -9.76 -2.10
N CYS A 2 16.24 -9.85 -1.53
CA CYS A 2 15.41 -8.70 -1.12
C CYS A 2 15.87 -8.09 0.21
N HIS A 3 17.19 -8.07 0.47
CA HIS A 3 17.76 -7.75 1.78
C HIS A 3 18.13 -6.26 1.95
N LEU A 4 17.57 -5.37 1.13
CA LEU A 4 17.82 -3.93 1.18
C LEU A 4 16.52 -3.12 1.06
N ILE A 5 15.48 -3.48 1.81
CA ILE A 5 14.36 -2.58 2.11
C ILE A 5 13.88 -2.82 3.55
N GLU A 6 14.80 -2.89 4.52
CA GLU A 6 14.44 -2.95 5.96
C GLU A 6 14.66 -1.62 6.69
N ASP A 7 15.20 -0.58 6.04
CA ASP A 7 15.49 0.72 6.69
C ASP A 7 14.65 1.92 6.19
N ARG A 8 13.47 1.68 5.60
CA ARG A 8 12.48 2.75 5.39
C ARG A 8 11.20 2.44 6.11
N GLN A 9 11.30 2.62 7.42
CA GLN A 9 10.21 2.97 8.31
C GLN A 9 9.30 3.98 7.59
N TRP A 10 8.19 3.52 7.00
CA TRP A 10 7.05 4.36 6.63
C TRP A 10 6.37 4.76 7.93
N SER A 11 7.12 5.53 8.73
CA SER A 11 6.56 6.31 9.81
C SER A 11 5.67 7.34 9.14
N VAL A 12 4.39 7.24 9.44
CA VAL A 12 3.41 8.28 9.28
C VAL A 12 3.98 9.55 9.95
N ALA A 13 4.73 10.33 9.18
CA ALA A 13 5.21 11.63 9.56
C ALA A 13 4.35 12.64 8.83
N LYS A 14 3.61 13.40 9.64
CA LYS A 14 2.85 14.58 9.26
C LYS A 14 3.48 15.34 8.08
N GLY A 15 2.69 15.56 7.03
CA GLY A 15 2.80 16.76 6.20
C GLY A 15 4.16 17.16 5.64
N GLU A 16 5.05 16.23 5.25
CA GLU A 16 6.28 16.57 4.55
C GLU A 16 6.47 15.73 3.28
N LYS A 17 6.79 16.44 2.18
CA LYS A 17 6.84 15.94 0.82
C LYS A 17 7.73 14.70 0.72
N MET A 18 7.13 13.61 0.22
CA MET A 18 7.86 12.50 -0.37
C MET A 18 8.90 13.06 -1.35
N PRO A 19 10.18 12.61 -1.31
CA PRO A 19 11.12 12.88 -2.39
C PRO A 19 10.49 12.39 -3.70
N ARG A 20 10.93 12.91 -4.85
CA ARG A 20 10.33 12.67 -6.18
C ARG A 20 10.41 11.21 -6.69
N GLU A 21 10.26 10.22 -5.81
CA GLU A 21 9.86 8.87 -6.15
C GLU A 21 8.51 8.95 -6.84
N ARG A 22 8.51 8.61 -8.13
CA ARG A 22 7.30 8.58 -8.96
C ARG A 22 6.30 7.64 -8.29
N ASP A 23 5.07 8.11 -8.16
CA ASP A 23 4.00 7.34 -7.53
C ASP A 23 3.89 5.95 -8.19
N PRO A 24 4.08 4.85 -7.46
CA PRO A 24 4.12 3.51 -8.05
C PRO A 24 2.78 3.12 -8.69
N LEU A 25 1.65 3.68 -8.25
CA LEU A 25 0.35 3.42 -8.90
C LEU A 25 0.23 4.12 -10.25
N ILE A 26 0.92 5.25 -10.43
CA ILE A 26 1.00 5.95 -11.72
C ILE A 26 2.02 5.26 -12.63
N VAL A 27 3.20 4.90 -12.10
CA VAL A 27 4.24 4.19 -12.88
C VAL A 27 3.74 2.83 -13.36
N GLY A 28 3.02 2.11 -12.50
CA GLY A 28 2.36 0.84 -12.85
C GLY A 28 1.07 0.99 -13.65
N ARG A 29 0.68 2.22 -14.02
CA ARG A 29 -0.54 2.57 -14.79
C ARG A 29 -1.87 2.17 -14.16
N VAL A 30 -1.87 1.75 -12.90
CA VAL A 30 -3.09 1.44 -12.14
C VAL A 30 -4.00 2.66 -12.08
N VAL A 31 -3.42 3.85 -11.83
CA VAL A 31 -4.12 5.11 -12.03
C VAL A 31 -4.14 5.42 -13.53
N GLY A 32 -5.33 5.55 -14.12
CA GLY A 32 -5.57 5.65 -15.54
C GLY A 32 -6.20 4.39 -16.13
N ASP A 33 -5.62 3.21 -15.87
CA ASP A 33 -6.16 1.95 -16.42
C ASP A 33 -7.27 1.35 -15.53
N VAL A 34 -7.16 1.48 -14.20
CA VAL A 34 -8.10 0.87 -13.23
C VAL A 34 -8.88 1.91 -12.43
N LEU A 35 -8.19 2.96 -11.96
CA LEU A 35 -8.77 4.01 -11.13
C LEU A 35 -8.49 5.40 -11.72
N ASP A 36 -9.43 6.32 -11.57
CA ASP A 36 -9.17 7.73 -11.82
C ASP A 36 -8.20 8.32 -10.78
N PRO A 37 -7.45 9.38 -11.12
CA PRO A 37 -6.60 10.07 -10.16
C PRO A 37 -7.37 10.48 -8.89
N PHE A 38 -6.83 10.14 -7.73
CA PHE A 38 -7.47 10.37 -6.44
C PHE A 38 -6.47 10.85 -5.39
N ASN A 39 -6.99 11.44 -4.31
CA ASN A 39 -6.19 11.80 -3.14
C ASN A 39 -6.29 10.69 -2.09
N ARG A 40 -5.14 10.21 -1.60
CA ARG A 40 -5.07 9.18 -0.55
C ARG A 40 -5.38 9.81 0.81
N SER A 41 -6.62 9.72 1.25
CA SER A 41 -7.10 10.27 2.51
C SER A 41 -6.96 9.31 3.70
N VAL A 42 -6.99 8.01 3.46
CA VAL A 42 -6.94 6.97 4.50
C VAL A 42 -5.80 6.00 4.20
N ALA A 43 -5.03 5.65 5.24
CA ALA A 43 -3.97 4.66 5.11
C ALA A 43 -4.56 3.26 4.91
N LEU A 44 -4.05 2.50 3.94
CA LEU A 44 -4.43 1.12 3.69
C LEU A 44 -3.16 0.26 3.74
N ARG A 45 -3.17 -0.78 4.58
CA ARG A 45 -2.08 -1.74 4.67
C ARG A 45 -2.59 -3.15 4.44
N VAL A 46 -1.95 -3.85 3.51
CA VAL A 46 -2.28 -5.22 3.14
C VAL A 46 -1.09 -6.10 3.46
N SER A 47 -1.33 -7.26 4.08
CA SER A 47 -0.28 -8.23 4.39
C SER A 47 -0.75 -9.66 4.12
N TYR A 48 0.10 -10.45 3.47
CA TYR A 48 -0.08 -11.90 3.34
C TYR A 48 0.80 -12.59 4.38
N SER A 49 0.18 -13.39 5.26
CA SER A 49 0.85 -13.98 6.42
C SER A 49 1.54 -12.93 7.30
N SER A 50 2.87 -12.82 7.25
CA SER A 50 3.67 -11.83 7.98
C SER A 50 4.35 -10.79 7.06
N ARG A 51 4.11 -10.85 5.74
CA ARG A 51 4.74 -9.98 4.75
C ARG A 51 3.78 -8.90 4.27
N GLU A 52 4.17 -7.65 4.46
CA GLU A 52 3.44 -6.49 3.95
C GLU A 52 3.57 -6.38 2.43
N VAL A 53 2.48 -5.99 1.77
CA VAL A 53 2.42 -5.78 0.33
C VAL A 53 2.89 -4.36 0.01
N ALA A 54 3.93 -4.26 -0.81
CA ALA A 54 4.36 -3.00 -1.42
C ALA A 54 3.95 -2.97 -2.90
N ASN A 55 3.54 -1.80 -3.39
CA ASN A 55 3.16 -1.63 -4.80
C ASN A 55 4.33 -1.99 -5.73
N GLY A 56 4.04 -2.80 -6.76
CA GLY A 56 5.04 -3.28 -7.71
C GLY A 56 5.92 -4.42 -7.20
N CYS A 57 5.75 -4.90 -5.97
CA CYS A 57 6.45 -6.08 -5.47
C CYS A 57 5.80 -7.37 -5.99
N GLU A 58 6.63 -8.31 -6.44
CA GLU A 58 6.19 -9.63 -6.84
C GLU A 58 6.03 -10.57 -5.64
N PHE A 59 5.05 -11.47 -5.73
CA PHE A 59 4.80 -12.54 -4.78
C PHE A 59 4.73 -13.87 -5.52
N ARG A 60 5.28 -14.93 -4.92
CA ARG A 60 5.08 -16.28 -5.43
C ARG A 60 3.60 -16.65 -5.29
N PRO A 61 2.99 -17.35 -6.27
CA PRO A 61 1.58 -17.75 -6.19
C PRO A 61 1.24 -18.53 -4.90
N SER A 62 2.17 -19.36 -4.43
CA SER A 62 2.01 -20.12 -3.17
C SER A 62 1.87 -19.22 -1.93
N ALA A 63 2.38 -17.98 -1.96
CA ALA A 63 2.24 -17.03 -0.87
C ALA A 63 0.88 -16.30 -0.88
N LEU A 64 0.10 -16.41 -1.96
CA LEU A 64 -1.18 -15.71 -2.15
C LEU A 64 -2.39 -16.62 -2.00
N VAL A 65 -2.18 -17.89 -1.60
CA VAL A 65 -3.26 -18.90 -1.47
C VAL A 65 -4.29 -18.50 -0.41
N ASN A 66 -3.84 -17.88 0.68
CA ASN A 66 -4.70 -17.44 1.76
C ASN A 66 -5.09 -15.97 1.60
N GLN A 67 -6.29 -15.62 2.07
CA GLN A 67 -6.76 -14.23 2.05
C GLN A 67 -5.82 -13.32 2.87
N PRO A 68 -5.50 -12.11 2.36
CA PRO A 68 -4.65 -11.18 3.09
C PRO A 68 -5.37 -10.59 4.30
N ARG A 69 -4.57 -10.15 5.27
CA ARG A 69 -5.03 -9.26 6.33
C ARG A 69 -4.95 -7.83 5.84
N VAL A 70 -6.06 -7.10 6.00
CA VAL A 70 -6.18 -5.70 5.59
C VAL A 70 -6.44 -4.86 6.82
N ALA A 71 -5.59 -3.84 7.02
CA ALA A 71 -5.78 -2.81 8.01
C ALA A 71 -6.09 -1.49 7.29
N ILE A 72 -7.28 -0.97 7.55
CA ILE A 72 -7.70 0.36 7.09
C ILE A 72 -7.51 1.31 8.26
N GLY A 73 -6.84 2.42 8.04
CA GLY A 73 -6.71 3.51 9.00
C GLY A 73 -8.00 4.31 9.15
N GLY A 74 -7.88 5.46 9.78
CA GLY A 74 -9.03 6.31 10.11
C GLY A 74 -9.27 6.36 11.62
N ASP A 75 -9.81 7.48 12.08
CA ASP A 75 -10.10 7.79 13.48
C ASP A 75 -11.60 7.66 13.80
N ASP A 76 -12.46 7.73 12.80
CA ASP A 76 -13.91 7.60 12.95
C ASP A 76 -14.42 6.17 12.68
N LEU A 77 -14.87 5.50 13.74
CA LEU A 77 -15.46 4.16 13.71
C LEU A 77 -16.85 4.11 13.08
N ARG A 78 -17.47 5.26 12.76
CA ARG A 78 -18.77 5.33 12.09
C ARG A 78 -18.64 5.30 10.57
N VAL A 79 -17.43 5.47 10.05
CA VAL A 79 -17.17 5.41 8.62
C VAL A 79 -16.99 3.96 8.22
N PHE A 80 -17.79 3.52 7.25
CA PHE A 80 -17.72 2.19 6.67
C PHE A 80 -17.02 2.26 5.32
N TYR A 81 -16.15 1.29 5.05
CA TYR A 81 -15.37 1.19 3.84
C TYR A 81 -15.74 -0.08 3.07
N THR A 82 -15.50 -0.06 1.76
CA THR A 82 -15.57 -1.23 0.89
C THR A 82 -14.18 -1.54 0.37
N LEU A 83 -13.87 -2.83 0.24
CA LEU A 83 -12.62 -3.35 -0.32
C LEU A 83 -12.92 -4.14 -1.59
#